data_AF-A0A228R233-F1
#
_entry.id   AF-A0A228R233-F1
#
_cell.length_a   1.000
_cell.length_b   1.000
_cell.length_c   1.000
_cell.angle_alpha   90.00
_cell.angle_beta   90.00
_cell.angle_gamma   90.00
#
_symmetry.space_group_name_H-M   'P 1'
#
loop_
_entity.id
_entity.type
_entity.pdbx_description
1 polymer ?
#
loop_
_entity_poly.entity_id
_entity_poly.type
_entity_poly.pdbx_seq_one_letter_code
_entity_poly.pdbx_strand_id
1 'polypeptide(L)' 'MERTMLSPHEFATLLLVKDAPDQTHMDRDEIDALLEQQLVRLEGLGSGRKYCVTETGDAALRSIKYRYS' A
#
# COMPACT_ATOMS: atom_id res chain seq x y z
N MET A 1 -6.08 -14.36 -12.22
CA MET A 1 -5.56 -13.25 -13.05
C MET A 1 -4.39 -12.65 -12.30
N GLU A 2 -3.16 -12.87 -12.76
CA GLU A 2 -1.96 -12.35 -12.10
C GLU A 2 -1.81 -10.84 -12.42
N ARG A 3 -2.25 -9.97 -11.51
CA ARG A 3 -1.98 -8.53 -11.59
C ARG A 3 -0.51 -8.30 -11.23
N THR A 4 0.35 -8.29 -12.25
CA THR A 4 1.81 -8.23 -12.11
C THR A 4 2.36 -6.80 -11.98
N MET A 5 1.52 -5.77 -12.07
CA MET A 5 1.95 -4.37 -11.97
C MET A 5 0.93 -3.53 -11.21
N LEU A 6 1.44 -2.69 -10.30
CA LEU A 6 0.65 -1.67 -9.61
C LEU A 6 0.30 -0.54 -10.58
N SER A 7 -0.96 -0.12 -10.56
CA SER A 7 -1.38 1.12 -11.19
C SER A 7 -0.71 2.32 -10.51
N PRO A 8 -0.59 3.47 -11.20
CA PRO A 8 -0.09 4.70 -10.58
C PRO A 8 -0.88 5.12 -9.33
N HIS A 9 -2.18 4.80 -9.29
CA HIS A 9 -3.05 5.08 -8.14
C HIS A 9 -2.78 4.12 -6.97
N GLU A 10 -2.53 2.84 -7.27
CA GLU A 10 -2.24 1.83 -6.24
C GLU A 10 -0.90 2.15 -5.60
N PHE A 11 0.06 2.59 -6.42
CA PHE A 11 1.36 3.05 -5.96
C PHE A 11 1.26 4.32 -5.10
N ALA A 12 0.49 5.33 -5.54
CA ALA A 12 0.28 6.55 -4.75
C ALA A 12 -0.36 6.23 -3.40
N THR A 13 -1.36 5.34 -3.40
CA THR A 13 -2.02 4.84 -2.20
C THR A 13 -1.04 4.11 -1.29
N LEU A 14 -0.19 3.23 -1.82
CA LEU A 14 0.85 2.53 -1.05
C LEU A 14 1.86 3.51 -0.41
N LEU A 15 2.24 4.55 -1.14
CA LEU A 15 3.12 5.62 -0.65
C LEU A 15 2.43 6.41 0.48
N LEU A 16 1.14 6.72 0.33
CA LEU A 16 0.33 7.39 1.35
C LEU A 16 0.16 6.51 2.60
N VAL A 17 -0.05 5.20 2.49
CA VAL A 17 -0.10 4.30 3.65
C VAL A 17 1.23 4.34 4.41
N LYS A 18 2.36 4.40 3.69
CA LYS A 18 3.69 4.44 4.29
C LYS A 18 3.97 5.76 5.02
N ASP A 19 3.62 6.88 4.41
CA ASP A 19 3.94 8.23 4.90
C ASP A 19 2.91 8.72 5.93
N ALA A 20 1.64 8.35 5.74
CA ALA A 20 0.50 8.84 6.50
C ALA A 20 -0.57 7.74 6.68
N PRO A 21 -0.31 6.72 7.51
CA PRO A 21 -1.16 5.54 7.70
C PRO A 21 -2.54 5.80 8.33
N ASP A 22 -2.78 7.01 8.82
CA ASP A 22 -4.02 7.45 9.48
C ASP A 22 -4.91 8.31 8.55
N GLN A 23 -4.58 8.42 7.25
CA GLN A 23 -5.42 9.17 6.31
C GLN A 23 -6.75 8.45 6.07
N THR A 24 -7.86 9.19 6.26
CA THR A 24 -9.22 8.71 6.04
C THR A 24 -9.69 8.85 4.59
N HIS A 25 -8.91 9.51 3.73
CA HIS A 25 -9.21 9.79 2.32
C HIS A 25 -8.55 8.79 1.36
N MET A 26 -8.37 7.53 1.77
CA MET A 26 -7.80 6.51 0.90
C MET A 26 -8.90 5.75 0.19
N ASP A 27 -8.78 5.59 -1.12
CA ASP A 27 -9.73 4.82 -1.94
C ASP A 27 -9.75 3.36 -1.48
N ARG A 28 -10.95 2.85 -1.16
CA ARG A 28 -11.11 1.49 -0.63
C ARG A 28 -10.75 0.43 -1.65
N ASP A 29 -11.09 0.63 -2.92
CA ASP A 29 -10.74 -0.31 -4.00
C ASP A 29 -9.23 -0.49 -4.16
N GLU A 30 -8.48 0.61 -4.04
CA GLU A 30 -7.02 0.59 -4.11
C GLU A 30 -6.42 -0.08 -2.86
N ILE A 31 -6.93 0.26 -1.67
CA ILE A 31 -6.51 -0.39 -0.42
C ILE A 31 -6.83 -1.89 -0.43
N ASP A 32 -7.98 -2.28 -0.95
CA ASP A 32 -8.39 -3.68 -1.08
C ASP A 32 -7.45 -4.43 -2.02
N ALA A 33 -7.12 -3.84 -3.17
CA ALA A 33 -6.13 -4.40 -4.09
C ALA A 33 -4.73 -4.56 -3.47
N LEU A 34 -4.29 -3.58 -2.65
CA LEU A 34 -3.02 -3.66 -1.93
C LEU A 34 -3.05 -4.72 -0.81
N LEU A 35 -4.20 -4.94 -0.18
CA LEU A 35 -4.42 -6.00 0.80
C LEU A 35 -4.39 -7.38 0.13
N GLU A 36 -5.06 -7.54 -1.01
CA GLU A 36 -5.05 -8.79 -1.80
C GLU A 36 -3.62 -9.16 -2.23
N GLN A 37 -2.81 -8.16 -2.56
CA GLN A 37 -1.41 -8.34 -2.93
C GLN A 37 -0.46 -8.43 -1.72
N GLN A 38 -0.97 -8.38 -0.49
CA GLN A 38 -0.18 -8.43 0.75
C GLN A 38 0.89 -7.32 0.84
N LEU A 39 0.68 -6.18 0.17
CA LEU A 39 1.57 -5.02 0.19
C LEU A 39 1.28 -4.10 1.38
N VAL A 40 0.04 -4.13 1.86
CA VAL A 40 -0.40 -3.48 3.09
C VAL A 40 -1.09 -4.50 3.99
N ARG A 41 -1.11 -4.21 5.29
CA ARG A 41 -1.84 -4.98 6.30
C ARG A 41 -2.67 -4.05 7.15
N LEU A 42 -3.84 -4.52 7.56
CA LEU A 42 -4.69 -3.81 8.51
C LEU A 42 -4.33 -4.23 9.93
N GLU A 43 -3.80 -3.30 10.73
CA GLU A 43 -3.56 -3.50 12.15
C GLU A 43 -4.70 -2.87 12.97
N GLY A 44 -5.30 -3.68 13.83
CA GLY A 44 -6.26 -3.22 14.82
C GLY A 44 -5.52 -2.62 16.00
N LEU A 45 -5.53 -1.29 16.12
CA LEU A 45 -5.20 -0.61 17.37
C LEU A 45 -6.46 -0.63 18.24
N GLY A 46 -6.33 -0.77 19.56
CA GLY A 46 -7.46 -0.97 20.49
C GLY A 46 -8.62 0.05 20.42
N SER A 47 -8.50 1.13 19.64
CA SER A 47 -9.59 2.07 19.34
C SER A 47 -9.68 2.48 17.86
N GLY A 48 -8.99 1.79 16.94
CA GLY A 48 -8.95 2.18 15.53
C GLY A 48 -8.38 1.12 14.58
N ARG A 49 -8.49 1.40 13.28
CA ARG A 49 -7.90 0.60 12.21
C ARG A 49 -6.77 1.41 11.59
N LYS A 50 -5.57 0.83 11.52
CA LYS A 50 -4.40 1.45 10.92
C LYS A 50 -3.89 0.58 9.78
N TYR A 51 -3.63 1.20 8.63
CA TYR A 51 -2.98 0.50 7.53
C TYR A 51 -1.48 0.61 7.69
N CYS A 52 -0.78 -0.52 7.61
CA CYS A 52 0.68 -0.57 7.71
C CYS A 52 1.22 -1.22 6.43
N VAL A 53 2.25 -0.63 5.83
CA VAL A 53 2.96 -1.25 4.70
C VAL A 53 3.70 -2.50 5.20
N THR A 54 3.64 -3.57 4.42
CA THR A 54 4.37 -4.83 4.69
C THR A 54 5.80 -4.75 4.15
N GLU A 55 6.63 -5.72 4.50
CA GLU A 55 7.98 -5.83 3.94
C GLU A 55 7.95 -5.96 2.40
N THR A 56 6.99 -6.71 1.87
CA THR A 56 6.74 -6.85 0.42
C THR A 56 6.33 -5.51 -0.21
N GLY A 57 5.47 -4.73 0.45
CA GLY A 57 5.11 -3.38 0.01
C GLY A 57 6.30 -2.43 -0.04
N ASP A 58 7.16 -2.44 0.97
CA ASP A 58 8.37 -1.61 0.98
C ASP A 58 9.36 -2.04 -0.12
N ALA A 59 9.51 -3.34 -0.35
CA ALA A 59 10.33 -3.87 -1.45
C ALA A 59 9.78 -3.47 -2.83
N ALA A 60 8.45 -3.47 -3.02
CA ALA A 60 7.80 -3.00 -4.24
C ALA A 60 8.01 -1.49 -4.46
N LEU A 61 7.92 -0.68 -3.41
CA LEU A 61 8.23 0.75 -3.48
C LEU A 61 9.71 0.99 -3.87
N ARG A 62 10.63 0.18 -3.33
CA ARG A 62 12.07 0.28 -3.65
C ARG A 62 12.41 -0.19 -5.06
N SER A 63 11.80 -1.26 -5.55
CA SER A 63 12.10 -1.82 -6.88
C SER A 63 11.77 -0.84 -8.00
N ILE A 64 10.70 -0.04 -7.84
CA ILE A 64 10.31 0.99 -8.81
C ILE A 64 11.25 2.20 -8.72
N LYS A 65 11.70 2.57 -7.51
CA LYS A 65 12.60 3.72 -7.28
C LYS A 65 13.96 3.55 -7.96
N TYR A 66 14.41 2.32 -8.21
CA TYR A 66 15.65 2.03 -8.93
C TYR A 66 15.52 2.02 -10.46
N ARG A 67 14.29 2.06 -11.02
CA ARG A 67 14.08 2.00 -12.48
C ARG A 67 14.18 3.36 -13.18
N TYR A 68 14.34 4.44 -12.41
CA TYR A 68 14.53 5.81 -12.89
C TYR A 68 15.88 6.41 -12.51
N SER A 69 16.84 5.59 -12.04
CA SER A 69 18.19 6.03 -11.69
C SER A 69 19.21 5.74 -12.78
#